data_AF-A0A2G9N4P3-F1
#
_entry.id   AF-A0A2G9N4P3-F1
#
_cell.length_a   1.000
_cell.length_b   1.000
_cell.length_c   1.000
_cell.angle_alpha   90.00
_cell.angle_beta   90.00
_cell.angle_gamma   90.00
#
_symmetry.space_group_name_H-M   'P 1'
#
loop_
_entity.id
_entity.type
_entity.pdbx_description
1 polymer ?
#
loop_
_entity_poly.entity_id
_entity_poly.type
_entity_poly.pdbx_seq_one_letter_code
_entity_poly.pdbx_strand_id
1 'polypeptide(L)'
;MVVDIEKIEEHLSKFNGREQKLEMIKRYAKRSPMFYRTNNGIHSRRVARITNEIIPFAEHVFGGDFNGPLALAQAYVHDDPEIITGDIEVCTKKMMDLKELVLKRSYELEAIGYFCQLYPERVNGYKYHDLLDAAIEKVTKEAQVVSLADKLDGFGEALHEVFAGNTVFMEGINGVAPPCVNYTKILSEFERNFPLIIKLWDAYYGAHPAFTSPPPIESYNLADARPHTIDSIMKPSGHPQYESWKRVTIDNGWIGLLVTMTEHQKHL
;
A
#
# COMPACT_ATOMS: atom_id res chain seq x y z
N MET A 1 -16.34 -14.94 -3.89
CA MET A 1 -16.67 -14.63 -5.31
C MET A 1 -15.46 -13.95 -5.91
N VAL A 2 -14.94 -14.36 -7.08
CA VAL A 2 -13.80 -13.64 -7.66
C VAL A 2 -14.30 -12.27 -8.11
N VAL A 3 -13.81 -11.21 -7.47
CA VAL A 3 -14.18 -9.85 -7.85
C VAL A 3 -13.49 -9.52 -9.17
N ASP A 4 -14.26 -9.04 -10.13
CA ASP A 4 -13.76 -8.67 -11.45
C ASP A 4 -13.00 -7.33 -11.37
N ILE A 5 -11.69 -7.44 -11.22
CA ILE A 5 -10.79 -6.28 -11.16
C ILE A 5 -10.83 -5.49 -12.48
N GLU A 6 -10.88 -6.17 -13.62
CA GLU A 6 -10.83 -5.55 -14.94
C GLU A 6 -12.01 -4.62 -15.14
N LYS A 7 -13.19 -4.99 -14.64
CA LYS A 7 -14.38 -4.13 -14.66
C LYS A 7 -14.20 -2.83 -13.87
N ILE A 8 -13.50 -2.87 -12.73
CA ILE A 8 -13.24 -1.65 -11.94
C ILE A 8 -12.23 -0.76 -12.69
N GLU A 9 -11.18 -1.34 -13.26
CA GLU A 9 -10.20 -0.63 -14.08
C GLU A 9 -10.86 0.00 -15.32
N GLU A 10 -11.78 -0.70 -15.99
CA GLU A 10 -12.54 -0.17 -17.12
C GLU A 10 -13.39 1.05 -16.71
N HIS A 11 -14.03 1.00 -15.53
CA HIS A 11 -14.77 2.14 -15.00
C HIS A 11 -13.86 3.33 -14.68
N LEU A 12 -12.69 3.08 -14.07
CA LEU A 12 -11.73 4.11 -13.72
C LEU A 12 -11.04 4.71 -14.94
N SER A 13 -10.93 3.98 -16.06
CA SER A 13 -10.39 4.53 -17.32
C SER A 13 -11.22 5.72 -17.85
N LYS A 14 -12.48 5.84 -17.42
CA LYS A 14 -13.38 6.96 -17.76
C LYS A 14 -13.09 8.22 -16.93
N PHE A 15 -12.23 8.13 -15.91
CA PHE A 15 -11.84 9.25 -15.05
C PHE A 15 -10.68 9.98 -15.73
N ASN A 16 -11.01 10.84 -16.69
CA ASN A 16 -10.03 11.51 -17.55
C ASN A 16 -8.91 12.19 -16.75
N GLY A 17 -7.66 11.82 -17.04
CA GLY A 17 -6.48 12.41 -16.41
C GLY A 17 -6.15 11.89 -15.01
N ARG A 18 -6.99 11.02 -14.42
CA ARG A 18 -6.77 10.50 -13.06
C ARG A 18 -5.49 9.68 -12.95
N GLU A 19 -5.32 8.70 -13.82
CA GLU A 19 -4.16 7.80 -13.80
C GLU A 19 -2.87 8.58 -13.99
N GLN A 20 -2.84 9.50 -14.96
CA GLN A 20 -1.66 10.34 -15.22
C GLN A 20 -1.31 11.21 -14.01
N LYS A 21 -2.33 11.77 -13.32
CA LYS A 21 -2.11 12.55 -12.10
C LYS A 21 -1.51 11.73 -10.97
N LEU A 22 -2.02 10.52 -10.73
CA LEU A 22 -1.46 9.60 -9.73
C LEU A 22 -0.04 9.15 -10.08
N GLU A 23 0.24 8.93 -11.36
CA GLU A 23 1.56 8.51 -11.83
C GLU A 23 2.64 9.58 -11.68
N MET A 24 2.24 10.86 -11.64
CA MET A 24 3.15 11.97 -11.36
C MET A 24 3.53 12.10 -9.88
N ILE A 25 2.79 11.47 -8.96
CA ILE A 25 3.06 11.54 -7.52
C ILE A 25 4.06 10.46 -7.16
N LYS A 26 5.31 10.89 -7.00
CA LYS A 26 6.42 10.02 -6.57
C LYS A 26 6.25 9.64 -5.10
N ARG A 27 6.25 8.33 -4.82
CA ARG A 27 6.27 7.81 -3.45
C ARG A 27 7.64 7.98 -2.81
N TYR A 28 7.68 8.12 -1.49
CA TYR A 28 8.91 8.32 -0.71
C TYR A 28 9.76 9.50 -1.22
N ALA A 29 9.14 10.60 -1.66
CA ALA A 29 9.84 11.72 -2.31
C ALA A 29 11.01 12.30 -1.50
N LYS A 30 10.95 12.21 -0.17
CA LYS A 30 12.00 12.68 0.76
C LYS A 30 13.17 11.70 0.97
N ARG A 31 13.04 10.46 0.49
CA ARG A 31 14.11 9.45 0.53
C ARG A 31 14.67 9.29 -0.87
N SER A 32 15.90 9.75 -1.08
CA SER A 32 16.59 9.65 -2.37
C SER A 32 18.03 9.20 -2.16
N PRO A 33 18.54 8.26 -2.98
CA PRO A 33 17.79 7.53 -4.02
C PRO A 33 16.78 6.52 -3.44
N MET A 34 15.72 6.26 -4.20
CA MET A 34 14.93 5.02 -4.11
C MET A 34 15.14 4.26 -5.41
N PHE A 35 15.84 3.12 -5.35
CA PHE A 35 16.31 2.40 -6.54
C PHE A 35 15.15 2.03 -7.47
N TYR A 36 14.03 1.59 -6.93
CA TYR A 36 12.85 1.13 -7.66
C TYR A 36 11.67 2.05 -7.38
N ARG A 37 11.88 3.37 -7.54
CA ARG A 37 10.85 4.35 -7.19
C ARG A 37 9.53 4.08 -7.92
N THR A 38 8.46 3.99 -7.13
CA THR A 38 7.08 3.87 -7.57
C THR A 38 6.34 5.21 -7.50
N ASN A 39 5.09 5.19 -7.95
CA ASN A 39 4.16 6.31 -7.87
C ASN A 39 2.81 5.83 -7.31
N ASN A 40 1.92 6.77 -6.99
CA ASN A 40 0.63 6.43 -6.39
C ASN A 40 -0.27 5.61 -7.34
N GLY A 41 -0.10 5.72 -8.66
CA GLY A 41 -0.83 4.92 -9.63
C GLY A 41 -0.44 3.45 -9.59
N ILE A 42 0.85 3.15 -9.48
CA ILE A 42 1.38 1.79 -9.29
C ILE A 42 0.96 1.24 -7.92
N HIS A 43 1.12 2.05 -6.87
CA HIS A 43 0.75 1.69 -5.51
C HIS A 43 -0.73 1.33 -5.39
N SER A 44 -1.63 2.20 -5.86
CA SER A 44 -3.09 1.96 -5.82
C SER A 44 -3.48 0.66 -6.52
N ARG A 45 -2.87 0.37 -7.68
CA ARG A 45 -3.04 -0.90 -8.38
C ARG A 45 -2.56 -2.08 -7.54
N ARG A 46 -1.37 -2.00 -6.94
CA ARG A 46 -0.83 -3.09 -6.11
C ARG A 46 -1.66 -3.31 -4.84
N VAL A 47 -2.09 -2.24 -4.17
CA VAL A 47 -3.01 -2.30 -3.01
C VAL A 47 -4.32 -2.96 -3.38
N ALA A 48 -4.89 -2.67 -4.55
CA ALA A 48 -6.08 -3.35 -5.04
C ALA A 48 -5.85 -4.85 -5.27
N ARG A 49 -4.70 -5.24 -5.85
CA ARG A 49 -4.36 -6.67 -6.03
C ARG A 49 -4.15 -7.39 -4.69
N ILE A 50 -3.44 -6.78 -3.74
CA ILE A 50 -3.26 -7.33 -2.38
C ILE A 50 -4.62 -7.44 -1.67
N THR A 51 -5.47 -6.43 -1.79
CA THR A 51 -6.85 -6.44 -1.26
C THR A 51 -7.61 -7.63 -1.84
N ASN A 52 -7.52 -7.86 -3.15
CA ASN A 52 -8.20 -8.98 -3.81
C ASN A 52 -7.74 -10.35 -3.30
N GLU A 53 -6.46 -10.51 -2.92
CA GLU A 53 -5.99 -11.75 -2.28
C GLU A 53 -6.55 -11.94 -0.86
N ILE A 54 -6.81 -10.84 -0.14
CA ILE A 54 -7.36 -10.87 1.22
C ILE A 54 -8.89 -11.13 1.22
N ILE A 55 -9.61 -10.72 0.18
CA ILE A 55 -11.07 -10.82 0.08
C ILE A 55 -11.61 -12.22 0.41
N PRO A 56 -11.10 -13.35 -0.14
CA PRO A 56 -11.61 -14.68 0.19
C PRO A 56 -11.54 -15.03 1.68
N PHE A 57 -10.49 -14.57 2.37
CA PHE A 57 -10.33 -14.76 3.82
C PHE A 57 -11.34 -13.91 4.60
N ALA A 58 -11.55 -12.66 4.17
CA ALA A 58 -12.52 -11.76 4.76
C ALA A 58 -13.97 -12.23 4.55
N GLU A 59 -14.33 -12.66 3.35
CA GLU A 59 -15.64 -13.27 3.04
C GLU A 59 -15.89 -14.52 3.87
N HIS A 60 -14.86 -15.36 4.10
CA HIS A 60 -14.99 -16.54 4.95
C HIS A 60 -15.29 -16.19 6.41
N VAL A 61 -14.60 -15.18 6.95
CA VAL A 61 -14.70 -14.81 8.38
C VAL A 61 -15.93 -13.97 8.68
N PHE A 62 -16.29 -13.05 7.78
CA PHE A 62 -17.39 -12.10 8.00
C PHE A 62 -18.68 -12.47 7.27
N GLY A 63 -18.64 -13.43 6.33
CA GLY A 63 -19.81 -13.82 5.56
C GLY A 63 -20.44 -12.63 4.83
N GLY A 64 -21.76 -12.48 4.96
CA GLY A 64 -22.52 -11.40 4.33
C GLY A 64 -22.25 -9.99 4.89
N ASP A 65 -21.50 -9.87 5.98
CA ASP A 65 -21.18 -8.58 6.63
C ASP A 65 -19.91 -7.92 6.06
N PHE A 66 -19.36 -8.46 4.97
CA PHE A 66 -18.21 -7.92 4.25
C PHE A 66 -18.50 -7.88 2.75
N ASN A 67 -18.21 -6.73 2.14
CA ASN A 67 -18.42 -6.49 0.73
C ASN A 67 -17.08 -6.40 -0.02
N GLY A 68 -16.64 -7.53 -0.59
CA GLY A 68 -15.39 -7.60 -1.36
C GLY A 68 -15.32 -6.61 -2.53
N PRO A 69 -16.35 -6.52 -3.40
CA PRO A 69 -16.37 -5.53 -4.48
C PRO A 69 -16.29 -4.08 -4.02
N LEU A 70 -16.84 -3.74 -2.85
CA LEU A 70 -16.70 -2.43 -2.22
C LEU A 70 -15.26 -2.19 -1.76
N ALA A 71 -14.67 -3.15 -1.02
CA ALA A 71 -13.28 -3.05 -0.56
C ALA A 71 -12.30 -2.89 -1.73
N LEU A 72 -12.52 -3.63 -2.82
CA LEU A 72 -11.68 -3.51 -4.01
C LEU A 72 -11.85 -2.16 -4.72
N ALA A 73 -13.08 -1.67 -4.89
CA ALA A 73 -13.31 -0.35 -5.47
C ALA A 73 -12.66 0.75 -4.61
N GLN A 74 -12.75 0.63 -3.30
CA GLN A 74 -12.11 1.53 -2.34
C GLN A 74 -10.57 1.48 -2.45
N ALA A 75 -9.98 0.29 -2.56
CA ALA A 75 -8.53 0.12 -2.72
C ALA A 75 -7.97 0.87 -3.94
N TYR A 76 -8.70 0.90 -5.05
CA TYR A 76 -8.26 1.63 -6.23
C TYR A 76 -8.18 3.15 -6.04
N VAL A 77 -9.04 3.70 -5.19
CA VAL A 77 -9.26 5.15 -5.08
C VAL A 77 -8.76 5.76 -3.77
N HIS A 78 -8.23 4.94 -2.85
CA HIS A 78 -7.89 5.37 -1.49
C HIS A 78 -6.92 6.56 -1.44
N ASP A 79 -6.01 6.66 -2.42
CA ASP A 79 -5.01 7.73 -2.54
C ASP A 79 -5.40 8.83 -3.56
N ASP A 80 -6.61 8.81 -4.11
CA ASP A 80 -7.07 9.88 -5.01
C ASP A 80 -6.99 11.29 -4.41
N PRO A 81 -7.29 11.50 -3.11
CA PRO A 81 -7.09 12.80 -2.47
C PRO A 81 -5.65 13.34 -2.61
N GLU A 82 -4.65 12.47 -2.73
CA GLU A 82 -3.24 12.83 -2.84
C GLU A 82 -2.87 13.50 -4.16
N ILE A 83 -3.72 13.44 -5.19
CA ILE A 83 -3.57 14.24 -6.40
C ILE A 83 -3.54 15.75 -6.08
N ILE A 84 -4.20 16.18 -5.00
CA ILE A 84 -4.19 17.58 -4.54
C ILE A 84 -3.22 17.76 -3.38
N THR A 85 -3.25 16.86 -2.39
CA THR A 85 -2.49 17.05 -1.15
C THR A 85 -1.02 16.64 -1.27
N GLY A 86 -0.67 15.84 -2.28
CA GLY A 86 0.61 15.13 -2.38
C GLY A 86 0.70 13.92 -1.45
N ASP A 87 1.64 13.02 -1.74
CA ASP A 87 1.99 11.86 -0.91
C ASP A 87 2.79 12.29 0.33
N ILE A 88 2.42 11.74 1.48
CA ILE A 88 3.13 11.93 2.74
C ILE A 88 3.53 10.55 3.28
N GLU A 89 4.78 10.18 3.03
CA GLU A 89 5.33 8.89 3.46
C GLU A 89 5.33 8.68 4.98
N VAL A 90 5.36 7.41 5.39
CA VAL A 90 5.12 6.98 6.77
C VAL A 90 6.05 7.63 7.80
N CYS A 91 7.34 7.79 7.48
CA CYS A 91 8.28 8.41 8.41
C CYS A 91 7.98 9.89 8.60
N THR A 92 7.64 10.60 7.52
CA THR A 92 7.19 11.99 7.58
C THR A 92 5.92 12.15 8.40
N LYS A 93 4.93 11.27 8.23
CA LYS A 93 3.70 11.29 9.03
C LYS A 93 3.97 11.10 10.53
N LYS A 94 4.99 10.32 10.90
CA LYS A 94 5.40 10.13 12.31
C LYS A 94 6.08 11.33 12.93
N MET A 95 6.59 12.27 12.12
CA MET A 95 7.14 13.54 12.61
C MET A 95 6.08 14.61 12.86
N MET A 96 4.86 14.42 12.35
CA MET A 96 3.79 15.41 12.46
C MET A 96 3.23 15.47 13.87
N ASP A 97 3.02 16.69 14.36
CA ASP A 97 2.28 16.92 15.60
C ASP A 97 0.76 16.77 15.39
N LEU A 98 0.00 16.84 16.48
CA LEU A 98 -1.46 16.67 16.41
C LEU A 98 -2.14 17.75 15.55
N LYS A 99 -1.63 19.00 15.55
CA LYS A 99 -2.21 20.08 14.75
C LYS A 99 -1.98 19.84 13.27
N GLU A 100 -0.77 19.42 12.90
CA GLU A 100 -0.41 19.07 11.53
C GLU A 100 -1.24 17.88 11.03
N LEU A 101 -1.46 16.87 11.87
CA LEU A 101 -2.32 15.72 11.52
C LEU A 101 -3.78 16.14 11.30
N VAL A 102 -4.32 17.02 12.15
CA VAL A 102 -5.68 17.56 11.99
C VAL A 102 -5.79 18.40 10.71
N LEU A 103 -4.78 19.24 10.44
CA LEU A 103 -4.75 20.08 9.24
C LEU A 103 -4.67 19.22 7.97
N LYS A 104 -3.80 18.19 7.95
CA LYS A 104 -3.72 17.22 6.85
C LYS A 104 -5.08 16.61 6.58
N ARG A 105 -5.76 16.11 7.62
CA ARG A 105 -7.10 15.51 7.49
C ARG A 105 -8.11 16.51 6.93
N SER A 106 -8.06 17.77 7.37
CA SER A 106 -8.93 18.82 6.84
C SER A 106 -8.71 19.05 5.35
N TYR A 107 -7.46 19.06 4.88
CA TYR A 107 -7.16 19.19 3.46
C TYR A 107 -7.58 17.97 2.64
N GLU A 108 -7.48 16.77 3.19
CA GLU A 108 -7.97 15.56 2.53
C GLU A 108 -9.49 15.59 2.36
N LEU A 109 -10.24 16.01 3.38
CA LEU A 109 -11.70 16.15 3.30
C LEU A 109 -12.12 17.24 2.30
N GLU A 110 -11.41 18.37 2.27
CA GLU A 110 -11.65 19.41 1.26
C GLU A 110 -11.36 18.91 -0.16
N ALA A 111 -10.29 18.14 -0.34
CA ALA A 111 -9.93 17.51 -1.60
C ALA A 111 -11.03 16.56 -2.11
N ILE A 112 -11.67 15.79 -1.23
CA ILE A 112 -12.81 14.92 -1.61
C ILE A 112 -13.94 15.74 -2.25
N GLY A 113 -14.30 16.86 -1.64
CA GLY A 113 -15.35 17.74 -2.16
C GLY A 113 -15.06 18.23 -3.58
N TYR A 114 -13.80 18.55 -3.87
CA TYR A 114 -13.34 18.90 -5.21
C TYR A 114 -13.33 17.70 -6.17
N PHE A 115 -12.86 16.52 -5.72
CA PHE A 115 -12.82 15.32 -6.55
C PHE A 115 -14.19 14.85 -7.03
N CYS A 116 -15.20 14.95 -6.17
CA CYS A 116 -16.56 14.59 -6.53
C CYS A 116 -17.17 15.52 -7.60
N GLN A 117 -16.57 16.69 -7.87
CA GLN A 117 -16.95 17.55 -8.98
C GLN A 117 -16.22 17.20 -10.28
N LEU A 118 -14.99 16.67 -10.17
CA LEU A 118 -14.15 16.37 -11.33
C LEU A 118 -14.40 15.00 -11.97
N TYR A 119 -14.80 14.03 -11.16
CA TYR A 119 -14.90 12.64 -11.59
C TYR A 119 -16.33 12.11 -11.46
N PRO A 120 -16.67 11.02 -12.18
CA PRO A 120 -17.98 10.39 -12.07
C PRO A 120 -18.40 10.13 -10.62
N GLU A 121 -19.69 10.31 -10.33
CA GLU A 121 -20.27 10.14 -8.99
C GLU A 121 -20.11 8.72 -8.44
N ARG A 122 -19.83 7.73 -9.30
CA ARG A 122 -19.75 6.32 -8.92
C ARG A 122 -18.56 5.58 -9.51
N VAL A 123 -18.01 4.67 -8.70
CA VAL A 123 -17.01 3.66 -9.10
C VAL A 123 -17.59 2.29 -8.80
N ASN A 124 -17.74 1.44 -9.83
CA ASN A 124 -18.31 0.10 -9.69
C ASN A 124 -19.68 0.06 -8.98
N GLY A 125 -20.52 1.09 -9.21
CA GLY A 125 -21.84 1.21 -8.59
C GLY A 125 -21.85 1.85 -7.20
N TYR A 126 -20.71 2.02 -6.54
CA TYR A 126 -20.59 2.71 -5.25
C TYR A 126 -20.39 4.19 -5.44
N LYS A 127 -20.92 5.02 -4.54
CA LYS A 127 -20.69 6.47 -4.58
C LYS A 127 -19.21 6.76 -4.35
N TYR A 128 -18.61 7.51 -5.25
CA TYR A 128 -17.20 7.83 -5.20
C TYR A 128 -16.82 8.59 -3.93
N HIS A 129 -17.66 9.56 -3.53
CA HIS A 129 -17.54 10.25 -2.23
C HIS A 129 -17.42 9.27 -1.06
N ASP A 130 -18.34 8.32 -0.96
CA ASP A 130 -18.40 7.36 0.17
C ASP A 130 -17.16 6.45 0.20
N LEU A 131 -16.59 6.12 -0.97
CA LEU A 131 -15.34 5.35 -1.04
C LEU A 131 -14.16 6.15 -0.46
N LEU A 132 -14.05 7.43 -0.82
CA LEU A 132 -12.98 8.30 -0.35
C LEU A 132 -13.11 8.59 1.15
N ASP A 133 -14.33 8.90 1.62
CA ASP A 133 -14.61 9.10 3.04
C ASP A 133 -14.26 7.85 3.85
N ALA A 134 -14.67 6.66 3.38
CA ALA A 134 -14.35 5.41 4.06
C ALA A 134 -12.83 5.15 4.12
N ALA A 135 -12.08 5.55 3.09
CA ALA A 135 -10.62 5.41 3.08
C ALA A 135 -9.92 6.31 4.10
N ILE A 136 -10.46 7.51 4.36
CA ILE A 136 -9.95 8.42 5.40
C ILE A 136 -10.34 7.92 6.80
N GLU A 137 -11.63 7.62 7.01
CA GLU A 137 -12.18 7.35 8.33
C GLU A 137 -11.84 5.95 8.85
N LYS A 138 -11.72 4.96 7.95
CA LYS A 138 -11.30 3.58 8.27
C LYS A 138 -12.16 2.88 9.32
N VAL A 139 -13.44 3.25 9.39
CA VAL A 139 -14.42 2.73 10.36
C VAL A 139 -15.15 1.47 9.89
N THR A 140 -15.03 1.07 8.63
CA THR A 140 -15.66 -0.14 8.06
C THR A 140 -14.66 -1.29 7.93
N LYS A 141 -15.15 -2.54 7.83
CA LYS A 141 -14.27 -3.72 7.67
C LYS A 141 -13.51 -3.65 6.35
N GLU A 142 -14.20 -3.21 5.30
CA GLU A 142 -13.66 -2.98 3.96
C GLU A 142 -12.50 -1.99 4.02
N ALA A 143 -12.70 -0.84 4.67
CA ALA A 143 -11.67 0.17 4.78
C ALA A 143 -10.46 -0.29 5.62
N GLN A 144 -10.69 -1.10 6.66
CA GLN A 144 -9.62 -1.67 7.47
C GLN A 144 -8.82 -2.73 6.70
N VAL A 145 -9.48 -3.55 5.88
CA VAL A 145 -8.82 -4.49 4.95
C VAL A 145 -7.97 -3.73 3.92
N VAL A 146 -8.51 -2.66 3.32
CA VAL A 146 -7.75 -1.80 2.40
C VAL A 146 -6.56 -1.16 3.10
N SER A 147 -6.74 -0.67 4.33
CA SER A 147 -5.65 -0.10 5.13
C SER A 147 -4.56 -1.14 5.45
N LEU A 148 -4.91 -2.42 5.61
CA LEU A 148 -3.92 -3.49 5.75
C LEU A 148 -3.13 -3.69 4.45
N ALA A 149 -3.83 -3.78 3.32
CA ALA A 149 -3.21 -3.94 2.02
C ALA A 149 -2.25 -2.77 1.67
N ASP A 150 -2.64 -1.53 1.97
CA ASP A 150 -1.80 -0.32 1.85
C ASP A 150 -0.51 -0.45 2.68
N LYS A 151 -0.61 -0.93 3.94
CA LYS A 151 0.59 -1.13 4.77
C LYS A 151 1.47 -2.30 4.33
N LEU A 152 0.87 -3.38 3.83
CA LEU A 152 1.61 -4.48 3.22
C LEU A 152 2.34 -4.04 1.94
N ASP A 153 1.72 -3.19 1.14
CA ASP A 153 2.37 -2.64 -0.06
C ASP A 153 3.57 -1.76 0.28
N GLY A 154 3.37 -0.77 1.16
CA GLY A 154 4.44 0.12 1.59
C GLY A 154 5.59 -0.65 2.27
N PHE A 155 5.27 -1.70 3.03
CA PHE A 155 6.29 -2.58 3.61
C PHE A 155 7.05 -3.36 2.54
N GLY A 156 6.35 -3.91 1.54
CA GLY A 156 6.96 -4.59 0.40
C GLY A 156 7.92 -3.69 -0.38
N GLU A 157 7.53 -2.44 -0.66
CA GLU A 157 8.40 -1.44 -1.28
C GLU A 157 9.66 -1.17 -0.45
N ALA A 158 9.52 -0.99 0.87
CA ALA A 158 10.64 -0.76 1.76
C ALA A 158 11.58 -1.98 1.83
N LEU A 159 11.04 -3.19 1.88
CA LEU A 159 11.83 -4.43 1.86
C LEU A 159 12.55 -4.61 0.53
N HIS A 160 11.91 -4.24 -0.58
CA HIS A 160 12.50 -4.33 -1.91
C HIS A 160 13.79 -3.51 -1.99
N GLU A 161 13.78 -2.29 -1.45
CA GLU A 161 14.96 -1.43 -1.36
C GLU A 161 16.04 -2.00 -0.43
N VAL A 162 15.65 -2.52 0.74
CA VAL A 162 16.59 -3.14 1.70
C VAL A 162 17.27 -4.37 1.08
N PHE A 163 16.51 -5.27 0.45
CA PHE A 163 17.06 -6.44 -0.24
C PHE A 163 17.89 -6.07 -1.48
N ALA A 164 17.69 -4.88 -2.04
CA ALA A 164 18.54 -4.34 -3.10
C ALA A 164 19.87 -3.74 -2.59
N GLY A 165 20.05 -3.67 -1.27
CA GLY A 165 21.22 -3.05 -0.65
C GLY A 165 21.13 -1.53 -0.53
N ASN A 166 19.94 -0.93 -0.66
CA ASN A 166 19.78 0.52 -0.51
C ASN A 166 19.83 0.93 0.96
N THR A 167 20.95 1.54 1.37
CA THR A 167 21.17 1.96 2.77
C THR A 167 20.23 3.09 3.21
N VAL A 168 19.71 3.91 2.28
CA VAL A 168 18.75 4.99 2.59
C VAL A 168 17.46 4.46 3.22
N PHE A 169 17.10 3.20 2.94
CA PHE A 169 15.92 2.53 3.51
C PHE A 169 16.23 1.76 4.80
N MET A 170 17.51 1.69 5.20
CA MET A 170 17.93 1.16 6.50
C MET A 170 18.20 2.28 7.52
N GLU A 171 18.34 3.52 7.07
CA GLU A 171 18.62 4.67 7.92
C GLU A 171 17.35 5.44 8.33
N GLY A 172 17.31 5.81 9.61
CA GLY A 172 16.31 6.73 10.15
C GLY A 172 16.53 8.16 9.67
N ILE A 173 15.48 8.98 9.69
CA ILE A 173 15.55 10.41 9.34
C ILE A 173 15.00 11.22 10.53
N ASN A 174 15.75 12.22 10.99
CA ASN A 174 15.36 13.13 12.08
C ASN A 174 14.86 12.39 13.35
N GLY A 175 15.54 11.31 13.74
CA GLY A 175 15.16 10.51 14.92
C GLY A 175 13.96 9.57 14.71
N VAL A 176 13.37 9.54 13.52
CA VAL A 176 12.36 8.55 13.14
C VAL A 176 13.04 7.33 12.54
N ALA A 177 12.62 6.14 12.97
CA ALA A 177 13.09 4.86 12.46
C ALA A 177 12.97 4.74 10.92
N PRO A 178 13.74 3.87 10.26
CA PRO A 178 13.58 3.61 8.82
C PRO A 178 12.19 3.03 8.48
N PRO A 179 11.77 3.08 7.20
CA PRO A 179 10.43 2.64 6.80
C PRO A 179 10.13 1.20 7.19
N CYS A 180 11.05 0.27 6.91
CA CYS A 180 10.92 -1.14 7.25
C CYS A 180 10.63 -1.36 8.75
N VAL A 181 11.34 -0.69 9.66
CA VAL A 181 11.09 -0.78 11.11
C VAL A 181 9.73 -0.19 11.49
N ASN A 182 9.35 0.96 10.90
CA ASN A 182 8.03 1.55 11.14
C ASN A 182 6.90 0.63 10.68
N TYR A 183 7.01 0.04 9.48
CA TYR A 183 6.02 -0.91 8.98
C TYR A 183 5.99 -2.19 9.80
N THR A 184 7.14 -2.72 10.23
CA THR A 184 7.20 -3.87 11.15
C THR A 184 6.39 -3.57 12.40
N LYS A 185 6.59 -2.41 13.04
CA LYS A 185 5.79 -2.00 14.20
C LYS A 185 4.31 -1.86 13.88
N ILE A 186 3.96 -1.14 12.81
CA ILE A 186 2.55 -0.92 12.42
C ILE A 186 1.83 -2.24 12.17
N LEU A 187 2.45 -3.17 11.45
CA LEU A 187 1.87 -4.47 11.12
C LEU A 187 1.80 -5.41 12.33
N SER A 188 2.72 -5.27 13.29
CA SER A 188 2.73 -6.07 14.54
C SER A 188 1.71 -5.59 15.57
N GLU A 189 1.20 -4.37 15.41
CA GLU A 189 0.18 -3.74 16.28
C GLU A 189 -1.09 -3.42 15.49
N PHE A 190 -1.25 -3.99 14.30
CA PHE A 190 -2.27 -3.55 13.34
C PHE A 190 -3.69 -3.78 13.89
N GLU A 191 -3.91 -4.96 14.47
CA GLU A 191 -5.17 -5.39 15.05
C GLU A 191 -5.61 -4.53 16.24
N ARG A 192 -4.67 -3.87 16.93
CA ARG A 192 -4.97 -2.97 18.05
C ARG A 192 -5.60 -1.66 17.56
N ASN A 193 -5.20 -1.19 16.39
CA ASN A 193 -5.68 0.05 15.79
C ASN A 193 -6.92 -0.16 14.92
N PHE A 194 -7.14 -1.39 14.44
CA PHE A 194 -8.21 -1.77 13.53
C PHE A 194 -8.99 -2.99 14.06
N PRO A 195 -9.82 -2.79 15.10
CA PRO A 195 -10.41 -3.89 15.86
C PRO A 195 -11.45 -4.69 15.07
N LEU A 196 -12.00 -4.17 13.96
CA LEU A 196 -13.03 -4.91 13.21
C LEU A 196 -12.44 -6.08 12.44
N ILE A 197 -11.16 -6.01 12.09
CA ILE A 197 -10.47 -7.07 11.34
C ILE A 197 -9.67 -8.03 12.20
N ILE A 198 -9.71 -7.90 13.53
CA ILE A 198 -9.00 -8.80 14.46
C ILE A 198 -9.39 -10.27 14.25
N LYS A 199 -10.66 -10.53 13.86
CA LYS A 199 -11.14 -11.88 13.56
C LYS A 199 -10.38 -12.55 12.41
N LEU A 200 -9.75 -11.77 11.50
CA LEU A 200 -8.89 -12.33 10.45
C LEU A 200 -7.59 -12.86 11.03
N TRP A 201 -7.00 -12.17 12.00
CA TRP A 201 -5.84 -12.68 12.75
C TRP A 201 -6.23 -13.93 13.52
N ASP A 202 -7.33 -13.92 14.27
CA ASP A 202 -7.77 -15.09 15.04
C ASP A 202 -7.96 -16.34 14.16
N ALA A 203 -8.46 -16.16 12.94
CA ALA A 203 -8.72 -17.26 12.00
C ALA A 203 -7.48 -17.72 11.21
N TYR A 204 -6.56 -16.80 10.86
CA TYR A 204 -5.52 -17.06 9.87
C TYR A 204 -4.11 -16.65 10.28
N TYR A 205 -3.87 -16.37 11.57
CA TYR A 205 -2.54 -16.00 12.04
C TYR A 205 -1.51 -17.08 11.68
N GLY A 206 -0.46 -16.68 10.96
CA GLY A 206 0.58 -17.59 10.46
C GLY A 206 0.18 -18.49 9.29
N ALA A 207 -1.12 -18.55 8.93
CA ALA A 207 -1.61 -19.32 7.79
C ALA A 207 -1.50 -18.57 6.46
N HIS A 208 -1.48 -17.23 6.51
CA HIS A 208 -1.30 -16.37 5.35
C HIS A 208 -0.32 -15.21 5.66
N PRO A 209 0.55 -14.81 4.72
CA PRO A 209 1.51 -13.72 4.96
C PRO A 209 0.87 -12.40 5.40
N ALA A 210 -0.33 -12.08 4.90
CA ALA A 210 -1.06 -10.86 5.27
C ALA A 210 -1.45 -10.80 6.76
N PHE A 211 -1.58 -11.95 7.44
CA PHE A 211 -2.03 -12.05 8.83
C PHE A 211 -0.91 -12.56 9.73
N THR A 212 0.34 -12.24 9.41
CA THR A 212 1.51 -12.66 10.18
C THR A 212 2.30 -11.43 10.60
N SER A 213 2.73 -11.40 11.86
CA SER A 213 3.63 -10.36 12.34
C SER A 213 4.96 -10.45 11.60
N PRO A 214 5.43 -9.36 10.98
CA PRO A 214 6.71 -9.39 10.29
C PRO A 214 7.86 -9.59 11.28
N PRO A 215 8.89 -10.36 10.89
CA PRO A 215 10.08 -10.49 11.72
C PRO A 215 10.82 -9.14 11.84
N PRO A 216 11.63 -8.94 12.89
CA PRO A 216 12.43 -7.73 13.04
C PRO A 216 13.51 -7.66 11.95
N ILE A 217 13.89 -6.44 11.53
CA ILE A 217 14.81 -6.23 10.40
C ILE A 217 16.18 -6.89 10.62
N GLU A 218 16.62 -6.97 11.88
CA GLU A 218 17.90 -7.56 12.29
C GLU A 218 17.98 -9.06 11.98
N SER A 219 16.84 -9.72 11.74
CA SER A 219 16.78 -11.13 11.35
C SER A 219 16.95 -11.37 9.85
N TYR A 220 16.99 -10.32 9.02
CA TYR A 220 17.02 -10.46 7.57
C TYR A 220 18.41 -10.85 7.09
N ASN A 221 18.50 -11.84 6.20
CA ASN A 221 19.75 -12.18 5.54
C ASN A 221 20.02 -11.20 4.39
N LEU A 222 20.87 -10.22 4.64
CA LEU A 222 21.26 -9.18 3.67
C LEU A 222 22.66 -9.39 3.08
N ALA A 223 23.29 -10.56 3.29
CA ALA A 223 24.64 -10.82 2.83
C ALA A 223 24.80 -10.70 1.29
N ASP A 224 23.72 -10.98 0.57
CA ASP A 224 23.65 -10.93 -0.90
C ASP A 224 22.97 -9.65 -1.43
N ALA A 225 22.67 -8.67 -0.58
CA ALA A 225 21.89 -7.50 -0.96
C ALA A 225 22.59 -6.70 -2.08
N ARG A 226 21.93 -6.62 -3.24
CA ARG A 226 22.42 -5.96 -4.45
C ARG A 226 21.24 -5.62 -5.36
N PRO A 227 21.38 -4.66 -6.30
CA PRO A 227 20.32 -4.34 -7.23
C PRO A 227 19.72 -5.58 -7.88
N HIS A 228 18.40 -5.65 -7.88
CA HIS A 228 17.62 -6.78 -8.36
C HIS A 228 17.78 -7.00 -9.85
N THR A 229 17.94 -8.27 -10.21
CA THR A 229 17.80 -8.79 -11.56
C THR A 229 16.58 -9.72 -11.61
N ILE A 230 16.19 -10.15 -12.81
CA ILE A 230 15.14 -11.19 -12.95
C ILE A 230 15.54 -12.45 -12.16
N ASP A 231 16.81 -12.86 -12.21
CA ASP A 231 17.27 -14.04 -11.49
C ASP A 231 17.26 -13.84 -9.98
N SER A 232 17.57 -12.63 -9.46
CA SER A 232 17.56 -12.40 -8.02
C SER A 232 16.14 -12.28 -7.48
N ILE A 233 15.21 -11.65 -8.21
CA ILE A 233 13.84 -11.43 -7.71
C ILE A 233 13.05 -12.74 -7.60
N MET A 234 13.37 -13.71 -8.46
CA MET A 234 12.78 -15.05 -8.45
C MET A 234 13.34 -15.95 -7.35
N LYS A 235 14.46 -15.58 -6.71
CA LYS A 235 14.99 -16.34 -5.57
C LYS A 235 14.18 -16.03 -4.31
N PRO A 236 13.88 -17.05 -3.48
CA PRO A 236 13.28 -16.82 -2.17
C PRO A 236 14.22 -16.00 -1.29
N SER A 237 13.70 -14.91 -0.71
CA SER A 237 14.38 -14.12 0.32
C SER A 237 14.23 -14.73 1.72
N GLY A 238 13.31 -15.69 1.88
CA GLY A 238 12.92 -16.23 3.17
C GLY A 238 11.95 -15.35 3.97
N HIS A 239 11.47 -14.23 3.40
CA HIS A 239 10.54 -13.32 4.06
C HIS A 239 9.11 -13.45 3.49
N PRO A 240 8.15 -14.09 4.18
CA PRO A 240 6.83 -14.44 3.62
C PRO A 240 6.04 -13.27 3.03
N GLN A 241 6.00 -12.12 3.73
CA GLN A 241 5.27 -10.94 3.25
C GLN A 241 5.89 -10.35 1.98
N TYR A 242 7.23 -10.29 1.91
CA TYR A 242 7.93 -9.82 0.72
C TYR A 242 7.76 -10.79 -0.45
N GLU A 243 7.80 -12.10 -0.21
CA GLU A 243 7.50 -13.11 -1.24
C GLU A 243 6.08 -12.95 -1.77
N SER A 244 5.09 -12.75 -0.90
CA SER A 244 3.71 -12.51 -1.32
C SER A 244 3.60 -11.23 -2.16
N TRP A 245 4.25 -10.14 -1.72
CA TRP A 245 4.24 -8.85 -2.42
C TRP A 245 4.92 -8.92 -3.80
N LYS A 246 6.07 -9.60 -3.91
CA LYS A 246 6.74 -9.88 -5.19
C LYS A 246 5.84 -10.70 -6.10
N ARG A 247 5.25 -11.78 -5.58
CA ARG A 247 4.35 -12.67 -6.33
C ARG A 247 3.17 -11.89 -6.89
N VAL A 248 2.48 -11.10 -6.07
CA VAL A 248 1.38 -10.22 -6.54
C VAL A 248 1.83 -9.34 -7.70
N THR A 249 3.03 -8.76 -7.62
CA THR A 249 3.55 -7.90 -8.69
C THR A 249 3.87 -8.71 -9.96
N ILE A 250 4.53 -9.86 -9.82
CA ILE A 250 4.97 -10.71 -10.93
C ILE A 250 3.77 -11.35 -11.65
N ASP A 251 2.81 -11.90 -10.91
CA ASP A 251 1.62 -12.57 -11.44
C ASP A 251 0.74 -11.61 -12.27
N ASN A 252 0.84 -10.30 -12.02
CA ASN A 252 0.15 -9.26 -12.79
C ASN A 252 1.01 -8.70 -13.96
N GLY A 253 2.12 -9.37 -14.31
CA GLY A 253 2.98 -8.99 -15.44
C GLY A 253 3.88 -7.78 -15.17
N TRP A 254 4.02 -7.35 -13.92
CA TRP A 254 4.75 -6.14 -13.55
C TRP A 254 6.18 -6.39 -13.07
N ILE A 255 6.81 -7.49 -13.49
CA ILE A 255 8.19 -7.82 -13.10
C ILE A 255 9.18 -6.69 -13.44
N GLY A 256 8.93 -5.94 -14.52
CA GLY A 256 9.73 -4.77 -14.88
C GLY A 256 9.83 -3.72 -13.78
N LEU A 257 8.80 -3.56 -12.96
CA LEU A 257 8.78 -2.63 -11.82
C LEU A 257 9.72 -3.05 -10.69
N LEU A 258 10.08 -4.34 -10.62
CA LEU A 258 10.93 -4.91 -9.56
C LEU A 258 12.42 -4.99 -9.93
N VAL A 259 12.77 -4.76 -11.20
CA VAL A 259 14.14 -4.96 -11.70
C VAL A 259 14.67 -3.74 -12.43
N THR A 260 13.80 -2.82 -12.85
CA THR A 260 14.22 -1.58 -13.52
C THR A 260 14.52 -0.52 -12.48
N MET A 261 15.80 -0.31 -12.24
CA MET A 261 16.26 0.75 -11.34
C MET A 261 16.03 2.12 -11.98
N THR A 262 15.31 3.00 -11.31
CA THR A 262 14.95 4.35 -11.78
C THR A 262 15.82 5.45 -11.16
N GLU A 263 16.42 5.19 -10.00
CA GLU A 263 17.35 6.11 -9.34
C GLU A 263 18.62 5.40 -8.87
N HIS A 264 19.73 6.14 -8.80
CA HIS A 264 21.05 5.58 -8.52
C HIS A 264 21.66 6.26 -7.29
N GLN A 265 22.28 5.49 -6.39
CA GLN A 265 23.13 6.04 -5.35
C GLN A 265 24.39 6.61 -5.97
N LYS A 266 24.66 7.89 -5.71
CA LYS A 266 25.95 8.47 -6.09
C LYS A 266 27.00 7.87 -5.16
N HIS A 267 27.81 6.96 -5.73
CA HIS A 267 28.94 6.26 -5.10
C HIS A 267 28.53 5.07 -4.21
N LEU A 268 28.87 3.86 -4.67
CA LEU A 268 29.16 2.69 -3.85
C LEU A 268 30.68 2.61 -3.67
#